data_AF-A0A969S0H8-F1
#
_entry.id   AF-A0A969S0H8-F1
#
_cell.length_a   1.000
_cell.length_b   1.000
_cell.length_c   1.000
_cell.angle_alpha   90.00
_cell.angle_beta   90.00
_cell.angle_gamma   90.00
#
_symmetry.space_group_name_H-M   'P 1'
#
loop_
_entity.id
_entity.type
_entity.pdbx_description
1 polymer ?
#
loop_
_entity_poly.entity_id
_entity_poly.type
_entity_poly.pdbx_seq_one_letter_code
_entity_poly.pdbx_strand_id
1 'polypeptide(L)'
;MSNMYIITTLVRKDILLYLQNRKAILITLIAPIVMAAFFGYVFNTDSNKKPSKTPIALVDKDASTLSAAIAAKFSADATLDIVTTSEDEALKLVRSGKRRAAIVLPPNFERDINVQSSSDAKPAITIQYDPSQAYILGIINGVMTQYVMAAIVKNQFGRNAPEKLLPFRAKATEVTTNSAQKYNSFAHSFAGMTVQFILFMGIEFGIGLLLMRRQDIWKRLRIAPISLVDMIASRIIASTMVGLGLITAIYIAAIGLFGVRVAGNWLGFIAIIIAFALFNASFGLLIAAIGKSPEVARSIAIICHSHFGDAGRRMGTVIYISCVAAEPIATHPDLLGN
;
A
#
# COMPACT_ATOMS: atom_id res chain seq x y z
N MET A 1 -44.95 -16.16 -3.59
CA MET A 1 -43.93 -15.50 -2.74
C MET A 1 -43.27 -14.42 -3.58
N SER A 2 -43.05 -13.21 -3.06
CA SER A 2 -42.34 -12.18 -3.80
C SER A 2 -40.85 -12.56 -3.95
N ASN A 3 -40.24 -12.29 -5.10
CA ASN A 3 -38.81 -12.56 -5.34
C ASN A 3 -37.91 -11.91 -4.27
N MET A 4 -38.33 -10.74 -3.75
CA MET A 4 -37.63 -10.04 -2.66
C MET A 4 -37.51 -10.88 -1.37
N TYR A 5 -38.57 -11.63 -1.01
CA TYR A 5 -38.56 -12.47 0.17
C TYR A 5 -37.61 -13.67 0.01
N ILE A 6 -37.56 -14.26 -1.18
CA ILE A 6 -36.67 -15.37 -1.52
C ILE A 6 -35.21 -14.92 -1.41
N ILE A 7 -34.85 -13.79 -2.04
CA ILE A 7 -33.50 -13.24 -2.01
C ILE A 7 -33.07 -12.94 -0.57
N THR A 8 -33.90 -12.26 0.21
CA THR A 8 -33.57 -11.90 1.60
C THR A 8 -33.37 -13.15 2.48
N THR A 9 -34.16 -14.19 2.27
CA THR A 9 -34.03 -15.47 2.99
C THR A 9 -32.73 -16.18 2.65
N LEU A 10 -32.36 -16.21 1.36
CA LEU A 10 -31.10 -16.80 0.90
C LEU A 10 -29.89 -16.02 1.40
N VAL A 11 -29.94 -14.69 1.37
CA VAL A 11 -28.89 -13.81 1.92
C VAL A 11 -28.71 -14.08 3.41
N ARG A 12 -29.80 -14.10 4.18
CA ARG A 12 -29.76 -14.39 5.63
C ARG A 12 -29.15 -15.76 5.91
N LYS A 13 -29.51 -16.79 5.14
CA LYS A 13 -28.93 -18.12 5.25
C LYS A 13 -27.42 -18.11 5.03
N ASP A 14 -26.94 -17.48 3.96
CA ASP A 14 -25.49 -17.42 3.66
C ASP A 14 -24.71 -16.67 4.74
N ILE A 15 -25.25 -15.54 5.22
CA ILE A 15 -24.64 -14.79 6.32
C ILE A 15 -24.62 -15.63 7.60
N LEU A 16 -25.71 -16.32 7.95
CA LEU A 16 -25.75 -17.18 9.13
C LEU A 16 -24.78 -18.35 9.04
N LEU A 17 -24.66 -19.00 7.88
CA LEU A 17 -23.68 -20.08 7.67
C LEU A 17 -22.24 -19.58 7.84
N TYR A 18 -21.94 -18.38 7.33
CA TYR A 18 -20.65 -17.74 7.54
C TYR A 18 -20.43 -17.42 9.03
N LEU A 19 -21.42 -16.81 9.69
CA LEU A 19 -21.35 -16.41 11.10
C LEU A 19 -21.28 -17.59 12.08
N GLN A 20 -21.84 -18.75 11.70
CA GLN A 20 -21.74 -19.99 12.49
C GLN A 20 -20.34 -20.60 12.42
N ASN A 21 -19.59 -20.34 11.35
CA ASN A 21 -18.22 -20.82 11.22
C ASN A 21 -17.24 -19.91 11.99
N ARG A 22 -17.28 -20.02 13.32
CA ARG A 22 -16.46 -19.21 14.24
C ARG A 22 -14.97 -19.26 13.92
N LYS A 23 -14.46 -20.43 13.50
CA LYS A 23 -13.06 -20.59 13.11
C LYS A 23 -12.72 -19.79 11.85
N ALA A 24 -13.58 -19.84 10.84
CA ALA A 24 -13.38 -19.06 9.62
C ALA A 24 -13.40 -17.55 9.93
N ILE A 25 -14.38 -17.07 10.70
CA ILE A 25 -14.45 -15.64 11.07
C ILE A 25 -13.21 -15.22 11.85
N LEU A 26 -12.81 -16.02 12.83
CA LEU A 26 -11.64 -15.73 13.66
C LEU A 26 -10.38 -15.61 12.79
N ILE A 27 -10.15 -16.57 11.90
CA ILE A 27 -8.98 -16.57 11.00
C ILE A 27 -9.07 -15.40 10.02
N THR A 28 -10.23 -15.21 9.36
CA THR A 28 -10.42 -14.17 8.36
C THR A 28 -10.33 -12.76 8.94
N LEU A 29 -10.67 -12.55 10.22
CA LEU A 29 -10.59 -11.24 10.88
C LEU A 29 -9.25 -11.01 11.60
N ILE A 30 -8.78 -11.99 12.39
CA ILE A 30 -7.57 -11.80 13.22
C ILE A 30 -6.30 -11.90 12.39
N ALA A 31 -6.20 -12.86 11.48
CA ALA A 31 -4.98 -13.05 10.70
C ALA A 31 -4.56 -11.82 9.88
N PRO A 32 -5.44 -11.08 9.16
CA PRO A 32 -5.01 -9.87 8.46
C PRO A 32 -4.57 -8.78 9.43
N ILE A 33 -5.20 -8.64 10.60
CA ILE A 33 -4.81 -7.62 11.60
C ILE A 33 -3.42 -7.94 12.16
N VAL A 34 -3.18 -9.19 12.55
CA VAL A 34 -1.88 -9.62 13.09
C VAL A 34 -0.78 -9.50 12.03
N MET A 35 -1.04 -9.95 10.80
CA MET A 35 -0.07 -9.85 9.71
C MET A 35 0.17 -8.40 9.29
N ALA A 36 -0.86 -7.55 9.22
CA ALA A 36 -0.71 -6.13 8.92
C ALA A 36 0.06 -5.40 10.02
N ALA A 37 -0.19 -5.75 11.30
CA ALA A 37 0.57 -5.24 12.43
C ALA A 37 2.03 -5.68 12.37
N PHE A 38 2.28 -6.95 12.06
CA PHE A 38 3.63 -7.50 11.90
C PHE A 38 4.39 -6.78 10.79
N PHE A 39 3.83 -6.69 9.58
CA PHE A 39 4.48 -5.99 8.47
C PHE A 39 4.57 -4.49 8.71
N GLY A 40 3.53 -3.90 9.31
CA GLY A 40 3.53 -2.52 9.73
C GLY A 40 4.69 -2.23 10.67
N TYR A 41 4.96 -3.12 11.64
CA TYR A 41 6.09 -3.04 12.56
C TYR A 41 7.44 -3.30 11.88
N VAL A 42 7.54 -4.35 11.06
CA VAL A 42 8.78 -4.71 10.34
C VAL A 42 9.21 -3.60 9.36
N PHE A 43 8.25 -2.97 8.69
CA PHE A 43 8.49 -1.87 7.75
C PHE A 43 8.40 -0.49 8.41
N ASN A 44 8.06 -0.41 9.70
CA ASN A 44 8.24 0.80 10.49
C ASN A 44 9.72 0.88 10.89
N THR A 45 10.53 1.19 9.89
CA THR A 45 11.95 1.40 10.06
C THR A 45 12.13 2.75 10.77
N ASP A 46 12.36 2.70 12.09
CA ASP A 46 13.25 3.67 12.73
C ASP A 46 14.51 3.72 11.87
N SER A 47 14.93 4.93 11.51
CA SER A 47 15.98 5.24 10.52
C SER A 47 17.37 4.60 10.77
N ASN A 48 17.50 3.75 11.79
CA ASN A 48 18.71 3.14 12.31
C ASN A 48 18.88 1.63 12.02
N LYS A 49 17.98 0.97 11.25
CA LYS A 49 18.18 -0.44 10.84
C LYS A 49 18.45 -0.57 9.34
N LYS A 50 19.57 -1.23 9.02
CA LYS A 50 20.13 -1.37 7.67
C LYS A 50 19.19 -2.15 6.73
N PRO A 51 18.77 -1.57 5.59
CA PRO A 51 17.91 -2.24 4.61
C PRO A 51 18.71 -3.12 3.63
N SER A 52 18.01 -3.92 2.83
CA SER A 52 18.55 -4.81 1.78
C SER A 52 18.71 -4.10 0.42
N LYS A 53 19.70 -4.54 -0.38
CA LYS A 53 20.01 -4.15 -1.78
C LYS A 53 18.87 -3.49 -2.54
N THR A 54 18.76 -2.16 -2.43
CA THR A 54 17.74 -1.36 -3.12
C THR A 54 18.39 -0.66 -4.33
N PRO A 55 17.89 -0.89 -5.56
CA PRO A 55 18.47 -0.26 -6.75
C PRO A 55 17.97 1.19 -6.89
N ILE A 56 18.90 2.14 -6.76
CA ILE A 56 18.63 3.58 -6.69
C ILE A 56 19.45 4.29 -7.77
N ALA A 57 18.86 5.27 -8.45
CA ALA A 57 19.60 6.17 -9.35
C ALA A 57 20.11 7.38 -8.54
N LEU A 58 21.38 7.76 -8.73
CA LEU A 58 21.94 8.97 -8.12
C LEU A 58 22.20 10.00 -9.22
N VAL A 59 21.71 11.22 -9.02
CA VAL A 59 21.94 12.36 -9.91
C VAL A 59 22.74 13.40 -9.12
N ASP A 60 24.00 13.58 -9.49
CA ASP A 60 24.89 14.58 -8.89
C ASP A 60 24.92 15.85 -9.77
N LYS A 61 24.37 16.96 -9.25
CA LYS A 61 24.44 18.29 -9.90
C LYS A 61 25.45 19.24 -9.23
N ASP A 62 26.11 18.81 -8.16
CA ASP A 62 27.05 19.65 -7.40
C ASP A 62 28.50 19.47 -7.89
N ALA A 63 28.85 18.25 -8.31
CA ALA A 63 30.21 17.89 -8.77
C ALA A 63 31.32 18.34 -7.79
N SER A 64 31.04 18.22 -6.50
CA SER A 64 31.90 18.70 -5.41
C SER A 64 32.64 17.57 -4.72
N THR A 65 33.61 17.89 -3.86
CA THR A 65 34.39 16.86 -3.15
C THR A 65 33.52 16.11 -2.13
N LEU A 66 32.55 16.81 -1.54
CA LEU A 66 31.57 16.26 -0.64
C LEU A 66 30.52 15.40 -1.37
N SER A 67 30.05 15.81 -2.55
CA SER A 67 29.11 15.01 -3.35
C SER A 67 29.77 13.71 -3.86
N ALA A 68 31.03 13.78 -4.29
CA ALA A 68 31.82 12.62 -4.69
C ALA A 68 32.08 11.65 -3.53
N ALA A 69 32.37 12.17 -2.32
CA ALA A 69 32.56 11.34 -1.13
C ALA A 69 31.27 10.64 -0.68
N ILE A 70 30.13 11.30 -0.82
CA ILE A 70 28.81 10.72 -0.60
C ILE A 70 28.56 9.63 -1.64
N ALA A 71 28.67 9.94 -2.94
CA ALA A 71 28.50 8.97 -4.02
C ALA A 71 29.38 7.72 -3.85
N ALA A 72 30.65 7.89 -3.45
CA ALA A 72 31.56 6.77 -3.19
C ALA A 72 31.13 5.90 -2.01
N LYS A 73 30.64 6.48 -0.91
CA LYS A 73 30.10 5.73 0.24
C LYS A 73 28.80 5.01 -0.10
N PHE A 74 27.98 5.64 -0.92
CA PHE A 74 26.73 5.11 -1.44
C PHE A 74 26.98 3.90 -2.35
N SER A 75 27.95 3.98 -3.27
CA SER A 75 28.34 2.87 -4.16
C SER A 75 29.11 1.75 -3.44
N ALA A 76 29.78 2.06 -2.33
CA ALA A 76 30.46 1.08 -1.48
C ALA A 76 29.53 0.36 -0.50
N ASP A 77 28.28 0.82 -0.35
CA ASP A 77 27.31 0.17 0.52
C ASP A 77 26.74 -1.08 -0.14
N ALA A 78 26.99 -2.24 0.47
CA ALA A 78 26.45 -3.53 0.01
C ALA A 78 24.92 -3.60 0.04
N THR A 79 24.24 -2.60 0.61
CA THR A 79 22.78 -2.49 0.68
C THR A 79 22.15 -1.65 -0.43
N LEU A 80 22.94 -1.03 -1.32
CA LEU A 80 22.44 -0.16 -2.39
C LEU A 80 23.08 -0.55 -3.73
N ASP A 81 22.27 -0.57 -4.80
CA ASP A 81 22.77 -0.75 -6.16
C ASP A 81 22.59 0.57 -6.92
N ILE A 82 23.68 1.34 -7.01
CA ILE A 82 23.65 2.73 -7.41
C ILE A 82 24.27 2.91 -8.78
N VAL A 83 23.52 3.58 -9.64
CA VAL A 83 24.02 4.06 -10.93
C VAL A 83 23.91 5.57 -10.95
N THR A 84 25.06 6.21 -11.13
CA THR A 84 25.13 7.64 -11.39
C THR A 84 24.72 7.89 -12.83
N THR A 85 23.68 8.69 -13.04
CA THR A 85 23.12 8.95 -14.38
C THR A 85 22.57 10.37 -14.46
N SER A 86 22.27 10.84 -15.67
CA SER A 86 21.66 12.14 -15.88
C SER A 86 20.21 12.18 -15.34
N GLU A 87 19.70 13.37 -15.01
CA GLU A 87 18.35 13.53 -14.45
C GLU A 87 17.26 12.93 -15.35
N ASP A 88 17.35 13.17 -16.66
CA ASP A 88 16.39 12.67 -17.64
C ASP A 88 16.42 11.14 -17.77
N GLU A 89 17.59 10.51 -17.64
CA GLU A 89 17.74 9.07 -17.63
C GLU A 89 17.29 8.46 -16.30
N ALA A 90 17.57 9.11 -15.17
CA ALA A 90 17.09 8.70 -13.86
C ALA A 90 15.56 8.67 -13.82
N LEU A 91 14.90 9.71 -14.35
CA LEU A 91 13.44 9.79 -14.48
C LEU A 91 12.88 8.65 -15.35
N LYS A 92 13.51 8.35 -16.49
CA LYS A 92 13.11 7.23 -17.36
C LYS A 92 13.29 5.87 -16.66
N LEU A 93 14.36 5.70 -15.89
CA LEU A 93 14.64 4.47 -15.15
C LEU A 93 13.67 4.23 -13.98
N VAL A 94 13.25 5.30 -13.30
CA VAL A 94 12.21 5.24 -12.27
C VAL A 94 10.84 4.95 -12.90
N ARG A 95 10.47 5.65 -13.98
CA ARG A 95 9.19 5.43 -14.69
C ARG A 95 9.07 4.04 -15.33
N SER A 96 10.18 3.46 -15.79
CA SER A 96 10.21 2.10 -16.35
C SER A 96 10.28 1.00 -15.29
N GLY A 97 10.35 1.34 -14.00
CA GLY A 97 10.44 0.39 -12.90
C GLY A 97 11.79 -0.34 -12.79
N LYS A 98 12.78 0.00 -13.64
CA LYS A 98 14.13 -0.57 -13.59
C LYS A 98 14.91 -0.11 -12.36
N ARG A 99 14.60 1.08 -11.84
CA ARG A 99 15.13 1.64 -10.59
C ARG A 99 13.97 2.05 -9.69
N ARG A 100 14.15 1.98 -8.38
CA ARG A 100 13.09 2.18 -7.39
C ARG A 100 12.90 3.64 -6.98
N ALA A 101 13.96 4.44 -7.08
CA ALA A 101 13.95 5.88 -6.82
C ALA A 101 15.17 6.56 -7.45
N ALA A 102 15.09 7.88 -7.61
CA ALA A 102 16.18 8.76 -8.01
C ALA A 102 16.44 9.80 -6.91
N ILE A 103 17.69 9.90 -6.47
CA ILE A 103 18.15 10.89 -5.51
C ILE A 103 18.84 12.00 -6.30
N VAL A 104 18.35 13.24 -6.20
CA VAL A 104 18.93 14.40 -6.87
C VAL A 104 19.62 15.29 -5.85
N LEU A 105 20.95 15.37 -5.94
CA LEU A 105 21.76 16.31 -5.16
C LEU A 105 21.70 17.70 -5.85
N PRO A 106 21.32 18.77 -5.14
CA PRO A 106 21.20 20.11 -5.73
C PRO A 106 22.59 20.73 -6.03
N PRO A 107 22.68 21.72 -6.94
CA PRO A 107 23.92 22.44 -7.17
C PRO A 107 24.31 23.28 -5.93
N ASN A 108 25.61 23.39 -5.63
CA ASN A 108 26.21 24.05 -4.47
C ASN A 108 25.94 23.39 -3.11
N PHE A 109 25.65 22.09 -3.09
CA PHE A 109 25.33 21.33 -1.87
C PHE A 109 26.46 21.38 -0.82
N GLU A 110 27.74 21.29 -1.23
CA GLU A 110 28.87 21.43 -0.31
C GLU A 110 28.94 22.83 0.35
N ARG A 111 28.65 23.88 -0.42
CA ARG A 111 28.67 25.26 0.07
C ARG A 111 27.54 25.52 1.05
N ASP A 112 26.34 25.05 0.75
CA ASP A 112 25.15 25.25 1.59
C ASP A 112 25.23 24.44 2.89
N ILE A 113 25.97 23.33 2.93
CA ILE A 113 26.24 22.61 4.20
C ILE A 113 27.29 23.33 5.06
N ASN A 114 28.31 23.93 4.44
CA ASN A 114 29.42 24.57 5.15
C ASN A 114 29.07 25.99 5.64
N VAL A 115 28.25 26.74 4.93
CA VAL A 115 27.88 28.13 5.28
C VAL A 115 26.78 28.21 6.35
N GLN A 116 26.00 27.14 6.54
CA GLN A 116 24.69 27.20 7.20
C GLN A 116 24.61 26.45 8.55
N SER A 117 25.76 26.08 9.13
CA SER A 117 25.86 25.69 10.55
C SER A 117 25.43 26.82 11.53
N SER A 118 25.09 28.00 11.00
CA SER A 118 24.72 29.21 11.74
C SER A 118 23.39 29.88 11.31
N SER A 119 22.56 29.28 10.43
CA SER A 119 21.21 29.83 10.12
C SER A 119 20.20 28.78 9.62
N ASP A 120 18.90 29.01 9.87
CA ASP A 120 17.77 28.07 9.89
C ASP A 120 17.28 27.54 8.52
N ALA A 121 18.08 27.68 7.45
CA ALA A 121 17.75 27.27 6.08
C ALA A 121 18.54 26.01 5.68
N LYS A 122 17.93 24.82 5.84
CA LYS A 122 18.56 23.53 5.52
C LYS A 122 18.46 23.22 4.01
N PRO A 123 19.52 22.71 3.35
CA PRO A 123 19.48 22.34 1.93
C PRO A 123 18.44 21.25 1.67
N ALA A 124 17.65 21.45 0.62
CA ALA A 124 16.54 20.59 0.24
C ALA A 124 17.00 19.50 -0.74
N ILE A 125 17.23 18.27 -0.26
CA ILE A 125 17.53 17.14 -1.14
C ILE A 125 16.22 16.68 -1.78
N THR A 126 16.17 16.63 -3.11
CA THR A 126 14.98 16.21 -3.85
C THR A 126 15.03 14.71 -4.12
N ILE A 127 14.10 13.96 -3.53
CA ILE A 127 13.97 12.52 -3.77
C ILE A 127 12.75 12.30 -4.67
N GLN A 128 12.99 11.75 -5.85
CA GLN A 128 11.98 11.39 -6.83
C GLN A 128 11.73 9.88 -6.74
N TYR A 129 10.50 9.48 -6.43
CA TYR A 129 10.15 8.08 -6.23
C TYR A 129 8.76 7.77 -6.83
N ASP A 130 8.52 6.48 -7.09
CA ASP A 130 7.21 5.98 -7.52
C ASP A 130 6.28 5.82 -6.30
N PRO A 131 5.05 6.38 -6.30
CA PRO A 131 4.10 6.24 -5.19
C PRO A 131 3.78 4.80 -4.80
N SER A 132 3.82 3.86 -5.75
CA SER A 132 3.64 2.42 -5.47
C SER A 132 4.78 1.81 -4.63
N GLN A 133 5.85 2.58 -4.46
CA GLN A 133 7.08 2.23 -3.78
C GLN A 133 7.38 3.17 -2.61
N ALA A 134 6.35 3.74 -1.98
CA ALA A 134 6.50 4.73 -0.92
C ALA A 134 7.33 4.28 0.30
N TYR A 135 7.47 2.97 0.54
CA TYR A 135 8.37 2.42 1.58
C TYR A 135 9.85 2.75 1.35
N ILE A 136 10.26 2.93 0.08
CA ILE A 136 11.64 3.31 -0.27
C ILE A 136 11.98 4.71 0.19
N LEU A 137 11.00 5.61 0.34
CA LEU A 137 11.26 6.95 0.84
C LEU A 137 11.77 6.92 2.30
N GLY A 138 11.21 6.03 3.13
CA GLY A 138 11.69 5.80 4.50
C GLY A 138 13.12 5.24 4.52
N ILE A 139 13.41 4.29 3.62
CA ILE A 139 14.75 3.72 3.44
C ILE A 139 15.75 4.80 3.00
N ILE A 140 15.42 5.56 1.95
CA ILE A 140 16.28 6.61 1.40
C ILE A 140 16.52 7.69 2.44
N ASN A 141 15.48 8.16 3.13
CA ASN A 141 15.64 9.17 4.17
C ASN A 141 16.55 8.66 5.30
N GLY A 142 16.39 7.41 5.75
CA GLY A 142 17.25 6.84 6.80
C GLY A 142 18.71 6.71 6.35
N VAL A 143 18.93 6.14 5.17
CA VAL A 143 20.24 5.96 4.55
C VAL A 143 20.92 7.32 4.27
N MET A 144 20.22 8.26 3.63
CA MET A 144 20.72 9.63 3.41
C MET A 144 21.05 10.32 4.72
N THR A 145 20.20 10.17 5.75
CA THR A 145 20.47 10.74 7.08
C THR A 145 21.75 10.19 7.64
N GLN A 146 21.91 8.87 7.63
CA GLN A 146 23.11 8.20 8.11
C GLN A 146 24.37 8.66 7.37
N TYR A 147 24.34 8.71 6.03
CA TYR A 147 25.52 9.01 5.22
C TYR A 147 25.89 10.49 5.22
N VAL A 148 24.92 11.40 5.15
CA VAL A 148 25.15 12.84 5.21
C VAL A 148 25.66 13.23 6.62
N MET A 149 25.09 12.64 7.68
CA MET A 149 25.64 12.81 9.04
C MET A 149 27.07 12.31 9.15
N ALA A 150 27.36 11.12 8.61
CA ALA A 150 28.70 10.57 8.62
C ALA A 150 29.71 11.36 7.76
N ALA A 151 29.25 12.11 6.75
CA ALA A 151 30.09 12.99 5.94
C ALA A 151 30.36 14.33 6.64
N ILE A 152 29.33 14.93 7.25
CA ILE A 152 29.43 16.21 7.97
C ILE A 152 30.27 16.07 9.24
N VAL A 153 30.06 15.01 10.03
CA VAL A 153 30.89 14.74 11.23
C VAL A 153 32.36 14.57 10.87
N LYS A 154 32.65 13.90 9.73
CA LYS A 154 34.02 13.70 9.26
C LYS A 154 34.67 15.00 8.75
N ASN A 155 33.91 15.87 8.08
CA ASN A 155 34.45 17.11 7.48
C ASN A 155 34.46 18.31 8.44
N GLN A 156 33.57 18.37 9.45
CA GLN A 156 33.43 19.56 10.32
C GLN A 156 33.91 19.36 11.77
N PHE A 157 33.82 18.16 12.34
CA PHE A 157 34.01 17.96 13.80
C PHE A 157 35.15 17.00 14.19
N GLY A 158 35.69 16.22 13.26
CA GLY A 158 36.57 15.11 13.64
C GLY A 158 35.84 14.11 14.57
N ARG A 159 36.58 13.33 15.36
CA ARG A 159 36.08 12.13 16.06
C ARG A 159 35.02 12.37 17.16
N ASN A 160 34.68 13.62 17.49
CA ASN A 160 33.79 13.97 18.60
C ASN A 160 32.68 14.92 18.15
N ALA A 161 31.45 14.43 17.99
CA ALA A 161 30.27 15.29 17.79
C ALA A 161 29.00 14.67 18.42
N PRO A 162 28.10 15.51 19.00
CA PRO A 162 26.87 15.09 19.66
C PRO A 162 25.75 14.70 18.69
N GLU A 163 24.98 13.68 19.07
CA GLU A 163 24.08 12.85 18.25
C GLU A 163 22.77 13.51 17.76
N LYS A 164 22.60 14.85 17.78
CA LYS A 164 21.23 15.42 17.70
C LYS A 164 21.02 16.70 16.88
N LEU A 165 21.59 16.79 15.68
CA LEU A 165 21.24 17.83 14.71
C LEU A 165 21.09 17.22 13.30
N LEU A 166 19.86 17.14 12.78
CA LEU A 166 19.60 16.78 11.38
C LEU A 166 19.99 17.96 10.46
N PRO A 167 20.98 17.85 9.56
CA PRO A 167 21.60 18.98 8.85
C PRO A 167 20.95 19.27 7.49
N PHE A 168 20.02 18.44 7.02
CA PHE A 168 19.30 18.67 5.76
C PHE A 168 17.78 18.51 5.96
N ARG A 169 16.99 19.10 5.06
CA ARG A 169 15.55 18.81 4.92
C ARG A 169 15.37 18.01 3.64
N ALA A 170 14.90 16.76 3.73
CA ALA A 170 14.53 16.02 2.53
C ALA A 170 13.21 16.58 1.99
N LYS A 171 13.21 17.15 0.79
CA LYS A 171 12.00 17.55 0.07
C LYS A 171 11.65 16.41 -0.87
N ALA A 172 10.81 15.49 -0.42
CA ALA A 172 10.31 14.40 -1.24
C ALA A 172 9.36 14.98 -2.30
N THR A 173 9.74 14.90 -3.56
CA THR A 173 8.91 15.38 -4.67
C THR A 173 8.45 14.14 -5.42
N GLU A 174 7.20 13.76 -5.17
CA GLU A 174 6.56 12.64 -5.86
C GLU A 174 6.57 12.89 -7.37
N VAL A 175 6.87 11.86 -8.17
CA VAL A 175 6.84 11.96 -9.65
C VAL A 175 5.39 11.98 -10.18
N THR A 176 4.41 12.08 -9.28
CA THR A 176 2.99 12.33 -9.54
C THR A 176 2.44 13.38 -8.59
N THR A 177 1.39 14.07 -9.02
CA THR A 177 0.77 15.25 -8.38
C THR A 177 0.19 14.95 -6.98
N ASN A 178 0.99 15.10 -5.91
CA ASN A 178 0.60 15.66 -4.59
C ASN A 178 1.66 15.40 -3.50
N SER A 179 2.53 16.40 -3.28
CA SER A 179 3.78 16.30 -2.52
C SER A 179 3.66 16.50 -0.99
N ALA A 180 2.56 16.13 -0.34
CA ALA A 180 2.32 16.54 1.07
C ALA A 180 2.20 15.39 2.10
N GLN A 181 2.28 14.12 1.69
CA GLN A 181 1.73 13.04 2.53
C GLN A 181 2.82 12.14 3.11
N LYS A 182 2.92 12.16 4.44
CA LYS A 182 3.92 11.39 5.22
C LYS A 182 3.61 9.89 5.10
N TYR A 183 4.56 9.12 4.57
CA TYR A 183 4.42 7.66 4.42
C TYR A 183 4.12 6.99 5.77
N ASN A 184 3.06 6.19 5.82
CA ASN A 184 2.67 5.41 7.00
C ASN A 184 2.73 3.91 6.68
N SER A 185 3.75 3.22 7.20
CA SER A 185 3.99 1.78 6.99
C SER A 185 2.82 0.91 7.45
N PHE A 186 2.13 1.30 8.53
CA PHE A 186 0.93 0.59 8.99
C PHE A 186 -0.22 0.76 7.99
N ALA A 187 -0.50 1.99 7.53
CA ALA A 187 -1.56 2.24 6.56
C ALA A 187 -1.35 1.42 5.26
N HIS A 188 -0.11 1.35 4.78
CA HIS A 188 0.27 0.53 3.63
C HIS A 188 0.04 -0.97 3.88
N SER A 189 0.49 -1.48 5.03
CA SER A 189 0.38 -2.89 5.39
C SER A 189 -1.08 -3.31 5.59
N PHE A 190 -1.88 -2.49 6.27
CA PHE A 190 -3.31 -2.72 6.45
C PHE A 190 -4.06 -2.71 5.13
N ALA A 191 -3.76 -1.78 4.21
CA ALA A 191 -4.39 -1.76 2.89
C ALA A 191 -4.12 -3.05 2.10
N GLY A 192 -2.86 -3.49 2.03
CA GLY A 192 -2.47 -4.71 1.32
C GLY A 192 -3.08 -5.98 1.93
N MET A 193 -2.97 -6.14 3.25
CA MET A 193 -3.50 -7.32 3.94
C MET A 193 -5.02 -7.39 3.89
N THR A 194 -5.71 -6.25 3.93
CA THR A 194 -7.17 -6.20 3.79
C THR A 194 -7.59 -6.74 2.43
N VAL A 195 -7.00 -6.22 1.34
CA VAL A 195 -7.26 -6.66 -0.04
C VAL A 195 -7.03 -8.17 -0.20
N GLN A 196 -5.89 -8.67 0.29
CA GLN A 196 -5.54 -10.09 0.24
C GLN A 196 -6.60 -10.99 0.90
N PHE A 197 -7.02 -10.64 2.12
CA PHE A 197 -7.93 -11.48 2.89
C PHE A 197 -9.37 -11.43 2.37
N ILE A 198 -9.78 -10.30 1.79
CA ILE A 198 -11.10 -10.19 1.14
C ILE A 198 -11.15 -11.08 -0.10
N LEU A 199 -10.08 -11.09 -0.91
CA LEU A 199 -10.00 -11.95 -2.08
C LEU A 199 -10.06 -13.44 -1.68
N PHE A 200 -9.35 -13.85 -0.62
CA PHE A 200 -9.50 -15.19 -0.06
C PHE A 200 -10.92 -15.50 0.42
N MET A 201 -11.57 -14.55 1.08
CA MET A 201 -12.96 -14.72 1.53
C MET A 201 -13.92 -14.86 0.34
N GLY A 202 -13.75 -14.07 -0.72
CA GLY A 202 -14.58 -14.17 -1.94
C GLY A 202 -14.47 -15.54 -2.60
N ILE A 203 -13.27 -16.11 -2.63
CA ILE A 203 -13.01 -17.46 -3.13
C ILE A 203 -13.77 -18.51 -2.32
N GLU A 204 -13.78 -18.42 -0.98
CA GLU A 204 -14.52 -19.37 -0.13
C GLU A 204 -16.04 -19.27 -0.33
N PHE A 205 -16.57 -18.06 -0.57
CA PHE A 205 -17.95 -17.91 -1.04
C PHE A 205 -18.16 -18.62 -2.39
N GLY A 206 -17.27 -18.42 -3.37
CA GLY A 206 -17.28 -19.14 -4.63
C GLY A 206 -17.30 -20.67 -4.45
N ILE A 207 -16.37 -21.22 -3.68
CA ILE A 207 -16.23 -22.66 -3.40
C ILE A 207 -17.47 -23.22 -2.71
N GLY A 208 -18.11 -22.46 -1.82
CA GLY A 208 -19.40 -22.87 -1.25
C GLY A 208 -20.46 -23.18 -2.31
N LEU A 209 -20.40 -22.55 -3.50
CA LEU A 209 -21.28 -22.85 -4.63
C LEU A 209 -20.95 -24.22 -5.23
N LEU A 210 -19.66 -24.50 -5.42
CA LEU A 210 -19.17 -25.76 -5.94
C LEU A 210 -19.50 -26.92 -4.98
N LEU A 211 -19.38 -26.70 -3.67
CA LEU A 211 -19.77 -27.67 -2.66
C LEU A 211 -21.27 -27.94 -2.70
N MET A 212 -22.12 -26.91 -2.83
CA MET A 212 -23.56 -27.11 -3.01
C MET A 212 -23.91 -27.92 -4.27
N ARG A 213 -23.15 -27.74 -5.36
CA ARG A 213 -23.31 -28.55 -6.58
C ARG A 213 -22.89 -30.00 -6.37
N ARG A 214 -21.80 -30.25 -5.65
CA ARG A 214 -21.28 -31.60 -5.37
C ARG A 214 -22.10 -32.38 -4.35
N GLN A 215 -22.66 -31.71 -3.35
CA GLN A 215 -23.44 -32.34 -2.26
C GLN A 215 -24.91 -32.55 -2.63
N ASP A 216 -25.29 -32.42 -3.90
CA ASP A 216 -26.67 -32.50 -4.41
C ASP A 216 -27.68 -31.51 -3.77
N ILE A 217 -27.23 -30.62 -2.88
CA ILE A 217 -28.01 -29.52 -2.30
C ILE A 217 -28.56 -28.64 -3.43
N TRP A 218 -27.76 -28.43 -4.48
CA TRP A 218 -28.16 -27.71 -5.68
C TRP A 218 -29.39 -28.33 -6.36
N LYS A 219 -29.43 -29.66 -6.51
CA LYS A 219 -30.57 -30.35 -7.12
C LYS A 219 -31.84 -30.18 -6.28
N ARG A 220 -31.70 -30.26 -4.96
CA ARG A 220 -32.81 -30.05 -4.00
C ARG A 220 -33.34 -28.62 -4.05
N LEU A 221 -32.46 -27.62 -4.10
CA LEU A 221 -32.88 -26.20 -4.19
C LEU A 221 -33.60 -25.88 -5.50
N ARG A 222 -33.26 -26.54 -6.63
CA ARG A 222 -33.95 -26.32 -7.91
C ARG A 222 -35.33 -26.96 -8.02
N ILE A 223 -35.69 -27.86 -7.10
CA ILE A 223 -37.05 -28.40 -7.02
C ILE A 223 -37.97 -27.39 -6.31
N ALA A 224 -37.41 -26.53 -5.44
CA ALA A 224 -38.12 -25.39 -4.91
C ALA A 224 -38.33 -24.32 -6.01
N PRO A 225 -39.39 -23.49 -5.93
CA PRO A 225 -39.69 -22.45 -6.91
C PRO A 225 -38.74 -21.25 -6.76
N ILE A 226 -37.43 -21.48 -6.96
CA ILE A 226 -36.36 -20.48 -6.81
C ILE A 226 -35.63 -20.38 -8.15
N SER A 227 -35.52 -19.17 -8.70
CA SER A 227 -34.79 -18.95 -9.94
C SER A 227 -33.27 -19.01 -9.73
N LEU A 228 -32.53 -19.35 -10.79
CA LEU A 228 -31.06 -19.33 -10.76
C LEU A 228 -30.51 -17.92 -10.53
N VAL A 229 -31.22 -16.90 -11.01
CA VAL A 229 -30.85 -15.49 -10.83
C VAL A 229 -30.96 -15.10 -9.36
N ASP A 230 -32.04 -15.47 -8.67
CA ASP A 230 -32.22 -15.17 -7.24
C ASP A 230 -31.13 -15.82 -6.38
N MET A 231 -30.72 -17.04 -6.74
CA MET A 231 -29.66 -17.77 -6.02
C MET A 231 -28.27 -17.17 -6.25
N ILE A 232 -27.97 -16.71 -7.46
CA ILE A 232 -26.69 -16.03 -7.75
C ILE A 232 -26.68 -14.63 -7.13
N ALA A 233 -27.76 -13.87 -7.29
CA ALA A 233 -27.89 -12.52 -6.76
C ALA A 233 -27.79 -12.49 -5.23
N SER A 234 -28.50 -13.40 -4.54
CA SER A 234 -28.40 -13.52 -3.08
C SER A 234 -26.98 -13.85 -2.62
N ARG A 235 -26.24 -14.68 -3.36
CA ARG A 235 -24.83 -14.99 -3.05
C ARG A 235 -23.92 -13.77 -3.18
N ILE A 236 -24.10 -13.00 -4.25
CA ILE A 236 -23.34 -11.77 -4.49
C ILE A 236 -23.63 -10.78 -3.36
N ILE A 237 -24.90 -10.53 -3.05
CA ILE A 237 -25.31 -9.62 -1.98
C ILE A 237 -24.74 -10.07 -0.63
N ALA A 238 -24.86 -11.36 -0.28
CA ALA A 238 -24.33 -11.89 0.98
C ALA A 238 -22.80 -11.75 1.07
N SER A 239 -22.08 -12.10 -0.01
CA SER A 239 -20.62 -11.96 -0.06
C SER A 239 -20.17 -10.51 0.04
N THR A 240 -20.87 -9.58 -0.62
CA THR A 240 -20.60 -8.15 -0.52
C THR A 240 -20.84 -7.63 0.89
N MET A 241 -21.95 -8.00 1.55
CA MET A 241 -22.23 -7.58 2.93
C MET A 241 -21.17 -8.10 3.92
N VAL A 242 -20.75 -9.36 3.78
CA VAL A 242 -19.67 -9.93 4.61
C VAL A 242 -18.33 -9.25 4.33
N GLY A 243 -18.02 -8.97 3.06
CA GLY A 243 -16.81 -8.24 2.68
C GLY A 243 -16.76 -6.83 3.26
N LEU A 244 -17.87 -6.09 3.20
CA LEU A 244 -17.99 -4.78 3.83
C LEU A 244 -17.76 -4.86 5.34
N GLY A 245 -18.45 -5.78 6.03
CA GLY A 245 -18.28 -5.98 7.47
C GLY A 245 -16.83 -6.30 7.86
N LEU A 246 -16.16 -7.14 7.07
CA LEU A 246 -14.76 -7.50 7.29
C LEU A 246 -13.81 -6.31 7.09
N ILE A 247 -13.95 -5.56 6.00
CA ILE A 247 -13.15 -4.35 5.72
C ILE A 247 -13.31 -3.35 6.86
N THR A 248 -14.56 -3.08 7.25
CA THR A 248 -14.89 -2.13 8.32
C THR A 248 -14.26 -2.58 9.63
N ALA A 249 -14.37 -3.85 10.00
CA ALA A 249 -13.78 -4.38 11.23
C ALA A 249 -12.24 -4.27 11.25
N ILE A 250 -11.57 -4.59 10.12
CA ILE A 250 -10.12 -4.46 10.01
C ILE A 250 -9.68 -3.00 10.13
N TYR A 251 -10.37 -2.06 9.48
CA TYR A 251 -10.02 -0.64 9.55
C TYR A 251 -10.35 -0.01 10.91
N ILE A 252 -11.42 -0.43 11.59
CA ILE A 252 -11.68 -0.02 12.98
C ILE A 252 -10.50 -0.43 13.87
N ALA A 253 -10.00 -1.66 13.74
CA ALA A 253 -8.82 -2.11 14.47
C ALA A 253 -7.55 -1.34 14.06
N ALA A 254 -7.36 -1.06 12.78
CA ALA A 254 -6.22 -0.29 12.27
C ALA A 254 -6.16 1.13 12.85
N ILE A 255 -7.32 1.82 12.90
CA ILE A 255 -7.43 3.18 13.43
C ILE A 255 -7.27 3.15 14.96
N GLY A 256 -7.98 2.25 15.65
CA GLY A 256 -8.01 2.20 17.12
C GLY A 256 -6.72 1.70 17.78
N LEU A 257 -6.04 0.73 17.18
CA LEU A 257 -4.86 0.08 17.77
C LEU A 257 -3.52 0.62 17.23
N PHE A 258 -3.47 1.03 15.96
CA PHE A 258 -2.22 1.36 15.26
C PHE A 258 -2.16 2.83 14.79
N GLY A 259 -3.18 3.64 15.11
CA GLY A 259 -3.21 5.06 14.75
C GLY A 259 -3.21 5.31 13.24
N VAL A 260 -3.70 4.34 12.45
CA VAL A 260 -3.85 4.52 11.00
C VAL A 260 -4.87 5.62 10.75
N ARG A 261 -4.52 6.63 9.96
CA ARG A 261 -5.43 7.71 9.58
C ARG A 261 -5.82 7.58 8.12
N VAL A 262 -7.11 7.68 7.87
CA VAL A 262 -7.68 7.91 6.53
C VAL A 262 -7.69 9.42 6.34
N ALA A 263 -6.66 9.94 5.68
CA ALA A 263 -6.44 11.37 5.38
C ALA A 263 -7.18 11.89 4.13
N GLY A 264 -8.02 11.09 3.48
CA GLY A 264 -8.75 11.47 2.27
C GLY A 264 -10.26 11.52 2.47
N ASN A 265 -11.01 11.60 1.36
CA ASN A 265 -12.46 11.80 1.41
C ASN A 265 -13.15 10.49 1.81
N TRP A 266 -13.84 10.52 2.95
CA TRP A 266 -14.62 9.39 3.46
C TRP A 266 -15.62 8.85 2.45
N LEU A 267 -16.24 9.72 1.64
CA LEU A 267 -17.20 9.28 0.63
C LEU A 267 -16.52 8.47 -0.49
N GLY A 268 -15.35 8.93 -0.94
CA GLY A 268 -14.55 8.21 -1.93
C GLY A 268 -14.03 6.87 -1.40
N PHE A 269 -13.59 6.85 -0.14
CA PHE A 269 -13.17 5.63 0.53
C PHE A 269 -14.30 4.59 0.61
N ILE A 270 -15.50 5.00 1.03
CA ILE A 270 -16.67 4.12 1.09
C ILE A 270 -17.04 3.61 -0.31
N ALA A 271 -17.03 4.47 -1.33
CA ALA A 271 -17.34 4.08 -2.71
C ALA A 271 -16.38 3.00 -3.23
N ILE A 272 -15.07 3.14 -2.95
CA ILE A 272 -14.06 2.15 -3.35
C ILE A 272 -14.25 0.84 -2.60
N ILE A 273 -14.56 0.90 -1.30
CA ILE A 273 -14.83 -0.29 -0.48
C ILE A 273 -16.03 -1.07 -1.04
N ILE A 274 -17.12 -0.38 -1.38
CA ILE A 274 -18.31 -1.00 -1.97
C ILE A 274 -17.99 -1.62 -3.34
N ALA A 275 -17.32 -0.86 -4.22
CA ALA A 275 -16.92 -1.35 -5.53
C ALA A 275 -16.00 -2.58 -5.43
N PHE A 276 -15.04 -2.56 -4.51
CA PHE A 276 -14.12 -3.67 -4.29
C PHE A 276 -14.83 -4.90 -3.69
N ALA A 277 -15.76 -4.72 -2.75
CA ALA A 277 -16.55 -5.80 -2.20
C ALA A 277 -17.46 -6.46 -3.25
N LEU A 278 -18.01 -5.67 -4.19
CA LEU A 278 -18.80 -6.17 -5.31
C LEU A 278 -17.93 -6.89 -6.35
N PHE A 279 -16.76 -6.34 -6.67
CA PHE A 279 -15.76 -6.99 -7.50
C PHE A 279 -15.36 -8.35 -6.92
N ASN A 280 -15.05 -8.39 -5.62
CA ASN A 280 -14.65 -9.62 -4.94
C ASN A 280 -15.75 -10.70 -4.97
N ALA A 281 -16.99 -10.32 -4.72
CA ALA A 281 -18.13 -11.24 -4.80
C ALA A 281 -18.26 -11.84 -6.22
N SER A 282 -18.10 -11.00 -7.25
CA SER A 282 -18.15 -11.43 -8.65
C SER A 282 -16.96 -12.32 -9.03
N PHE A 283 -15.75 -11.95 -8.58
CA PHE A 283 -14.53 -12.71 -8.79
C PHE A 283 -14.60 -14.11 -8.15
N GLY A 284 -15.06 -14.20 -6.91
CA GLY A 284 -15.27 -15.49 -6.23
C GLY A 284 -16.22 -16.42 -6.99
N LEU A 285 -17.33 -15.89 -7.51
CA LEU A 285 -18.26 -16.67 -8.33
C LEU A 285 -17.67 -17.07 -9.69
N LEU A 286 -16.89 -16.20 -10.33
CA LEU A 286 -16.21 -16.51 -11.58
C LEU A 286 -15.26 -17.70 -11.42
N ILE A 287 -14.45 -17.69 -10.35
CA ILE A 287 -13.57 -18.82 -10.01
C ILE A 287 -14.38 -20.10 -9.80
N ALA A 288 -15.52 -20.01 -9.13
CA ALA A 288 -16.42 -21.15 -8.93
C ALA A 288 -17.07 -21.66 -10.22
N ALA A 289 -17.22 -20.82 -11.24
CA ALA A 289 -17.71 -21.24 -12.55
C ALA A 289 -16.65 -22.03 -13.33
N ILE A 290 -15.37 -21.69 -13.19
CA ILE A 290 -14.25 -22.31 -13.90
C ILE A 290 -13.74 -23.56 -13.18
N GLY A 291 -13.70 -23.53 -11.84
CA GLY A 291 -13.14 -24.60 -11.03
C GLY A 291 -13.99 -25.87 -11.00
N LYS A 292 -13.46 -26.99 -11.49
CA LYS A 292 -14.15 -28.29 -11.47
C LYS A 292 -14.16 -28.96 -10.09
N SER A 293 -13.24 -28.56 -9.20
CA SER A 293 -13.15 -29.02 -7.81
C SER A 293 -12.83 -27.87 -6.85
N PRO A 294 -13.19 -27.97 -5.56
CA PRO A 294 -12.77 -27.02 -4.55
C PRO A 294 -11.25 -26.81 -4.53
N GLU A 295 -10.48 -27.88 -4.68
CA GLU A 295 -9.01 -27.86 -4.65
C GLU A 295 -8.46 -27.13 -5.87
N VAL A 296 -8.93 -27.47 -7.08
CA VAL A 296 -8.52 -26.82 -8.32
C VAL A 296 -8.94 -25.35 -8.35
N ALA A 297 -10.15 -25.04 -7.86
CA ALA A 297 -10.65 -23.68 -7.75
C ALA A 297 -9.74 -22.83 -6.83
N ARG A 298 -9.31 -23.36 -5.68
CA ARG A 298 -8.33 -22.69 -4.80
C ARG A 298 -7.01 -22.45 -5.51
N SER A 299 -6.46 -23.45 -6.19
CA SER A 299 -5.18 -23.29 -6.90
C SER A 299 -5.25 -22.25 -8.01
N ILE A 300 -6.30 -22.27 -8.85
CA ILE A 300 -6.52 -21.25 -9.89
C ILE A 300 -6.63 -19.87 -9.24
N ALA A 301 -7.38 -19.77 -8.14
CA ALA A 301 -7.57 -18.50 -7.47
C ALA A 301 -6.28 -17.95 -6.86
N ILE A 302 -5.41 -18.81 -6.30
CA ILE A 302 -4.09 -18.42 -5.79
C ILE A 302 -3.19 -17.90 -6.93
N ILE A 303 -3.19 -18.56 -8.09
CA ILE A 303 -2.44 -18.11 -9.26
C ILE A 303 -2.97 -16.76 -9.74
N CYS A 304 -4.30 -16.62 -9.91
CA CYS A 304 -4.92 -15.34 -10.24
C CYS A 304 -4.57 -14.29 -9.19
N HIS A 305 -4.60 -14.61 -7.90
CA HIS A 305 -4.24 -13.70 -6.82
C HIS A 305 -2.79 -13.22 -6.94
N SER A 306 -1.85 -14.07 -7.34
CA SER A 306 -0.45 -13.67 -7.51
C SER A 306 -0.29 -12.64 -8.64
N HIS A 307 -1.01 -12.81 -9.76
CA HIS A 307 -1.04 -11.84 -10.86
C HIS A 307 -1.86 -10.59 -10.52
N PHE A 308 -2.96 -10.74 -9.78
CA PHE A 308 -3.69 -9.65 -9.16
C PHE A 308 -2.91 -9.02 -8.00
N GLY A 309 -1.79 -9.56 -7.55
CA GLY A 309 -0.89 -8.90 -6.58
C GLY A 309 -0.28 -7.65 -7.18
N ASP A 310 -0.05 -7.62 -8.49
CA ASP A 310 0.46 -6.45 -9.21
C ASP A 310 -0.65 -5.41 -9.44
N ALA A 311 -1.86 -5.87 -9.76
CA ALA A 311 -3.05 -5.01 -9.88
C ALA A 311 -3.57 -4.53 -8.50
N GLY A 312 -3.45 -5.35 -7.47
CA GLY A 312 -3.79 -5.11 -6.08
C GLY A 312 -2.77 -4.23 -5.38
N ARG A 313 -1.50 -4.25 -5.80
CA ARG A 313 -0.53 -3.19 -5.49
C ARG A 313 -1.00 -1.86 -6.06
N ARG A 314 -1.43 -1.82 -7.32
CA ARG A 314 -1.99 -0.59 -7.93
C ARG A 314 -3.30 -0.16 -7.27
N MET A 315 -4.19 -1.08 -6.94
CA MET A 315 -5.49 -0.78 -6.31
C MET A 315 -5.36 -0.45 -4.82
N GLY A 316 -4.45 -1.10 -4.10
CA GLY A 316 -4.03 -0.72 -2.75
C GLY A 316 -3.34 0.65 -2.75
N THR A 317 -2.61 0.98 -3.81
CA THR A 317 -2.11 2.35 -4.05
C THR A 317 -3.27 3.31 -4.33
N VAL A 318 -4.31 2.93 -5.07
CA VAL A 318 -5.52 3.76 -5.29
C VAL A 318 -6.32 3.94 -3.98
N ILE A 319 -6.47 2.90 -3.16
CA ILE A 319 -7.10 2.98 -1.83
C ILE A 319 -6.26 3.86 -0.92
N TYR A 320 -4.94 3.69 -0.91
CA TYR A 320 -4.01 4.54 -0.17
C TYR A 320 -4.09 6.00 -0.64
N ILE A 321 -4.02 6.25 -1.94
CA ILE A 321 -4.18 7.58 -2.56
C ILE A 321 -5.54 8.15 -2.19
N SER A 322 -6.61 7.37 -2.22
CA SER A 322 -7.96 7.84 -1.87
C SER A 322 -8.15 8.08 -0.38
N CYS A 323 -7.40 7.34 0.46
CA CYS A 323 -7.20 7.61 1.87
C CYS A 323 -6.27 8.80 2.11
N VAL A 324 -5.72 9.47 1.09
CA VAL A 324 -4.65 10.46 1.26
C VAL A 324 -4.89 11.74 0.45
N ALA A 325 -5.74 11.71 -0.59
CA ALA A 325 -5.86 12.75 -1.62
C ALA A 325 -7.18 13.52 -1.58
N ALA A 326 -7.66 13.92 -0.40
CA ALA A 326 -8.73 14.91 -0.37
C ALA A 326 -8.55 15.92 0.76
N GLU A 327 -7.77 16.96 0.48
CA GLU A 327 -8.18 18.28 0.92
C GLU A 327 -8.79 19.02 -0.28
N PRO A 328 -9.85 19.82 -0.06
CA PRO A 328 -10.40 20.68 -1.09
C PRO A 328 -9.34 21.70 -1.48
N ILE A 329 -9.32 22.07 -2.75
CA ILE A 329 -8.60 23.24 -3.25
C ILE A 329 -9.09 24.43 -2.44
N ALA A 330 -8.34 24.80 -1.39
CA ALA A 330 -8.50 26.07 -0.73
C ALA A 330 -8.07 27.12 -1.77
N THR A 331 -9.06 27.78 -2.35
CA THR A 331 -8.90 29.03 -3.08
C THR A 331 -8.11 30.00 -2.19
N HIS A 332 -6.83 30.21 -2.48
CA HIS A 332 -6.10 31.38 -2.00
C HIS A 332 -6.48 32.56 -2.91
N PRO A 333 -7.20 33.58 -2.43
CA PRO A 333 -7.55 34.75 -3.23
C PRO A 333 -6.51 35.87 -3.05
N ASP A 334 -5.21 35.56 -2.97
CA ASP A 334 -4.16 36.55 -2.64
C ASP A 334 -3.02 36.62 -3.67
N LEU A 335 -3.27 36.31 -4.95
CA LEU A 335 -2.28 36.51 -6.03
C LEU A 335 -2.72 37.50 -7.11
N LEU A 336 -3.60 38.45 -6.76
CA LEU A 336 -3.84 39.67 -7.54
C LEU A 336 -4.00 40.85 -6.57
N GLY A 337 -2.90 41.51 -6.23
CA GLY A 337 -2.94 42.74 -5.43
C GLY A 337 -1.56 43.21 -4.97
N ASN A 338 -1.04 44.20 -5.70
CA ASN A 338 0.17 45.01 -5.50
C ASN A 338 1.52 44.41 -5.91
#